data_AF-A0A832I6C2-F1
#
_entry.id   AF-A0A832I6C2-F1
#
_cell.length_a   1.000
_cell.length_b   1.000
_cell.length_c   1.000
_cell.angle_alpha   90.00
_cell.angle_beta   90.00
_cell.angle_gamma   90.00
#
_symmetry.space_group_name_H-M   'P 1'
#
loop_
_entity.id
_entity.type
_entity.pdbx_description
1 polymer ?
#
loop_
_entity_poly.entity_id
_entity_poly.type
_entity_poly.pdbx_seq_one_letter_code
_entity_poly.pdbx_strand_id
1 'polypeptide(L)'
;MNLLKRIYKHRYAYFFLLPHFVFFLIFFLLPVGNGVYLSLFDYNVFSKTFIGIENYREIFSDWLFRKALLNTFIYTFGVVPLWLGKALLVTVLIYPFRKPIKTFFKTVFYLPHVTSSVIISLIWLWIFNPTFGLLNYFMKLLGLNPVIWLGNKLTAMPSLIAMQVIMGGGSTIVLLSAAMAS
;
A
#
# COMPACT_ATOMS: atom_id res chain seq x y z
N MET A 1 -39.51 -20.79 1.95
CA MET A 1 -39.15 -20.86 0.52
C MET A 1 -37.83 -21.62 0.39
N ASN A 2 -37.86 -22.84 -0.17
CA ASN A 2 -36.70 -23.76 -0.17
C ASN A 2 -35.48 -23.15 -0.88
N LEU A 3 -34.28 -23.32 -0.29
CA LEU A 3 -33.01 -22.80 -0.78
C LEU A 3 -32.78 -23.13 -2.26
N LEU A 4 -33.13 -24.36 -2.67
CA LEU A 4 -33.05 -24.88 -4.03
C LEU A 4 -33.90 -24.08 -5.03
N LYS A 5 -35.11 -23.66 -4.64
CA LYS A 5 -35.96 -22.80 -5.49
C LYS A 5 -35.34 -21.40 -5.67
N ARG A 6 -34.63 -20.90 -4.67
CA ARG A 6 -33.91 -19.61 -4.73
C ARG A 6 -32.67 -19.69 -5.64
N ILE A 7 -31.93 -20.79 -5.56
CA ILE A 7 -30.78 -21.05 -6.43
C ILE A 7 -31.22 -21.17 -7.88
N TYR A 8 -32.27 -21.95 -8.15
CA TYR A 8 -32.80 -22.08 -9.51
C TYR A 8 -33.30 -20.75 -10.08
N LYS A 9 -34.01 -19.94 -9.27
CA LYS A 9 -34.49 -18.59 -9.66
C LYS A 9 -33.35 -17.63 -10.02
N HIS A 10 -32.20 -17.73 -9.36
CA HIS A 10 -31.03 -16.86 -9.58
C HIS A 10 -29.85 -17.57 -10.25
N ARG A 11 -30.10 -18.67 -10.97
CA ARG A 11 -29.05 -19.52 -11.57
C ARG A 11 -28.05 -18.75 -12.44
N TYR A 12 -28.51 -17.75 -13.17
CA TYR A 12 -27.65 -16.92 -14.01
C TYR A 12 -26.70 -16.05 -13.17
N ALA A 13 -27.15 -15.51 -12.03
CA ALA A 13 -26.29 -14.78 -11.12
C ALA A 13 -25.19 -15.68 -10.54
N TYR A 14 -25.54 -16.91 -10.12
CA TYR A 14 -24.54 -17.89 -9.67
C TYR A 14 -23.56 -18.28 -10.78
N PHE A 15 -24.04 -18.44 -12.01
CA PHE A 15 -23.18 -18.75 -13.16
C PHE A 15 -22.16 -17.64 -13.43
N PHE A 16 -22.55 -16.36 -13.33
CA PHE A 16 -21.61 -15.23 -13.47
C PHE A 16 -20.66 -15.09 -12.30
N LEU A 17 -21.06 -15.49 -11.09
CA LEU A 17 -20.20 -15.49 -9.91
C LEU A 17 -19.19 -16.65 -9.91
N LEU A 18 -19.56 -17.79 -10.50
CA LEU A 18 -18.81 -19.04 -10.39
C LEU A 18 -17.34 -18.90 -10.87
N PRO A 19 -17.02 -18.30 -12.03
CA PRO A 19 -15.63 -18.12 -12.44
C PRO A 19 -14.80 -17.35 -11.41
N HIS A 20 -15.31 -16.21 -10.93
CA HIS A 20 -14.61 -15.40 -9.94
C HIS A 20 -14.38 -16.19 -8.64
N PHE A 21 -15.40 -16.90 -8.14
CA PHE A 21 -15.27 -17.72 -6.95
C PHE A 21 -14.26 -18.85 -7.12
N VAL A 22 -14.22 -19.50 -8.29
CA VAL A 22 -13.24 -20.55 -8.57
C VAL A 22 -11.82 -19.97 -8.54
N PHE A 23 -11.58 -18.84 -9.20
CA PHE A 23 -10.27 -18.18 -9.15
C PHE A 23 -9.91 -17.74 -7.73
N PHE A 24 -10.85 -17.14 -6.99
CA PHE A 24 -10.64 -16.74 -5.59
C PHE A 24 -10.27 -17.96 -4.71
N LEU A 25 -10.97 -19.07 -4.88
CA LEU A 25 -10.70 -20.28 -4.09
C LEU A 25 -9.31 -20.84 -4.39
N ILE A 26 -8.98 -20.99 -5.68
CA ILE A 26 -7.74 -21.66 -6.11
C ILE A 26 -6.52 -20.80 -5.85
N PHE A 27 -6.58 -19.50 -6.14
CA PHE A 27 -5.40 -18.62 -6.13
C PHE A 27 -5.27 -17.76 -4.88
N PHE A 28 -6.33 -17.64 -4.07
CA PHE A 28 -6.26 -16.89 -2.81
C PHE A 28 -6.51 -17.81 -1.60
N LEU A 29 -7.66 -18.46 -1.54
CA LEU A 29 -8.05 -19.19 -0.32
C LEU A 29 -7.18 -20.43 -0.08
N LEU A 30 -6.89 -21.21 -1.13
CA LEU A 30 -6.02 -22.39 -1.02
C LEU A 30 -4.58 -22.03 -0.58
N PRO A 31 -3.87 -21.06 -1.20
CA PRO A 31 -2.56 -20.63 -0.73
C PRO A 31 -2.55 -20.10 0.70
N VAL A 32 -3.55 -19.28 1.07
CA VAL A 32 -3.67 -18.76 2.44
C VAL A 32 -3.89 -19.91 3.43
N GLY A 33 -4.80 -20.83 3.13
CA GLY A 33 -5.05 -22.01 3.95
C GLY A 33 -3.81 -22.89 4.10
N ASN A 34 -3.04 -23.08 3.01
CA ASN A 34 -1.79 -23.82 3.05
C ASN A 34 -0.72 -23.09 3.88
N GLY A 35 -0.64 -21.76 3.79
CA GLY A 35 0.26 -20.96 4.63
C GLY A 35 -0.05 -21.10 6.13
N VAL A 36 -1.34 -21.06 6.49
CA VAL A 36 -1.81 -21.29 7.87
C VAL A 36 -1.58 -22.74 8.31
N TYR A 37 -1.73 -23.70 7.40
CA TYR A 37 -1.42 -25.09 7.70
C TYR A 37 0.08 -25.27 7.95
N LEU A 38 0.94 -24.72 7.08
CA LEU A 38 2.39 -24.80 7.19
C LEU A 38 2.95 -24.04 8.39
N SER A 39 2.31 -22.96 8.84
CA SER A 39 2.76 -22.23 10.04
C SER A 39 2.67 -23.04 11.33
N LEU A 40 1.97 -24.19 11.32
CA LEU A 40 1.91 -25.12 12.44
C LEU A 40 3.05 -26.16 12.44
N PHE A 41 3.92 -26.12 11.44
CA PHE A 41 5.03 -27.04 11.27
C PHE A 41 6.36 -26.28 11.28
N ASP A 42 7.40 -26.93 11.77
CA ASP A 42 8.76 -26.60 11.40
C ASP A 42 9.01 -27.25 10.05
N TYR A 43 9.00 -26.41 9.02
CA TYR A 43 9.04 -26.81 7.62
C TYR A 43 10.34 -26.32 6.98
N ASN A 44 11.18 -27.26 6.59
CA ASN A 44 12.37 -27.00 5.79
C ASN A 44 12.37 -27.89 4.53
N VAL A 45 13.41 -27.79 3.69
CA VAL A 45 13.48 -28.52 2.41
C VAL A 45 13.49 -30.05 2.61
N PHE A 46 13.90 -30.55 3.78
CA PHE A 46 14.15 -31.96 4.04
C PHE A 46 13.18 -32.59 5.05
N SER A 47 12.53 -31.80 5.90
CA SER A 47 11.66 -32.28 6.97
C SER A 47 10.47 -31.36 7.20
N LYS A 48 9.36 -31.98 7.62
CA LYS A 48 8.14 -31.29 8.06
C LYS A 48 7.70 -31.90 9.39
N THR A 49 7.95 -31.20 10.49
CA THR A 49 7.60 -31.64 11.85
C THR A 49 6.48 -30.78 12.41
N PHE A 50 5.43 -31.39 12.96
CA PHE A 50 4.33 -30.62 13.55
C PHE A 50 4.75 -30.08 14.91
N ILE A 51 4.75 -28.76 15.07
CA ILE A 51 5.17 -28.06 16.30
C ILE A 51 4.03 -27.22 16.90
N GLY A 52 2.82 -27.33 16.37
CA GLY A 52 1.66 -26.59 16.86
C GLY A 52 1.85 -25.09 16.69
N ILE A 53 1.78 -24.31 17.78
CA ILE A 53 1.84 -22.84 17.73
C ILE A 53 3.22 -22.27 18.07
N GLU A 54 4.26 -23.09 18.13
CA GLU A 54 5.58 -22.66 18.63
C GLU A 54 6.21 -21.56 17.77
N ASN A 55 6.06 -21.63 16.45
CA ASN A 55 6.47 -20.57 15.51
C ASN A 55 5.93 -19.18 15.91
N TYR A 56 4.71 -19.11 16.43
CA TYR A 56 4.11 -17.85 16.86
C TYR A 56 4.78 -17.35 18.15
N ARG A 57 5.03 -18.22 19.12
CA ARG A 57 5.70 -17.85 20.39
C ARG A 57 7.11 -17.31 20.15
N GLU A 58 7.84 -17.95 19.25
CA GLU A 58 9.19 -17.54 18.85
C GLU A 58 9.17 -16.16 18.20
N ILE A 59 8.33 -15.95 17.17
CA ILE A 59 8.26 -14.67 16.45
C ILE A 59 7.82 -13.51 17.34
N PHE A 60 6.87 -13.74 18.24
CA PHE A 60 6.42 -12.70 19.17
C PHE A 60 7.46 -12.39 20.24
N SER A 61 8.43 -13.27 20.48
CA SER A 61 9.55 -13.04 21.42
C SER A 61 10.75 -12.37 20.73
N ASP A 62 10.83 -12.43 19.41
CA ASP A 62 11.90 -11.80 18.63
C ASP A 62 11.83 -10.26 18.65
N TRP A 63 12.92 -9.64 19.09
CA TRP A 63 13.08 -8.18 19.13
C TRP A 63 13.03 -7.57 17.73
N LEU A 64 13.55 -8.27 16.72
CA LEU A 64 13.58 -7.78 15.34
C LEU A 64 12.17 -7.76 14.75
N PHE A 65 11.38 -8.80 14.99
CA PHE A 65 9.96 -8.85 14.63
C PHE A 65 9.17 -7.71 15.27
N ARG A 66 9.29 -7.50 16.59
CA ARG A 66 8.59 -6.40 17.30
C ARG A 66 8.98 -5.03 16.75
N LYS A 67 10.27 -4.83 16.43
CA LYS A 67 10.77 -3.59 15.83
C LYS A 67 10.22 -3.40 14.42
N ALA A 68 10.17 -4.45 13.61
CA ALA A 68 9.57 -4.39 12.27
C ALA A 68 8.08 -4.06 12.35
N LEU A 69 7.33 -4.68 13.28
CA LEU A 69 5.93 -4.38 13.52
C LEU A 69 5.71 -2.91 13.90
N LEU A 70 6.52 -2.38 14.83
CA LEU A 70 6.45 -0.98 15.23
C LEU A 70 6.78 -0.04 14.07
N ASN A 71 7.80 -0.35 13.27
CA ASN A 71 8.15 0.42 12.09
C ASN A 71 7.01 0.43 11.06
N THR A 72 6.38 -0.71 10.79
CA THR A 72 5.21 -0.81 9.91
C THR A 72 4.04 -0.01 10.46
N PHE A 73 3.81 -0.05 11.78
CA PHE A 73 2.75 0.72 12.42
C PHE A 73 2.99 2.22 12.27
N ILE A 74 4.19 2.72 12.61
CA ILE A 74 4.59 4.12 12.46
C ILE A 74 4.47 4.56 11.00
N TYR A 75 4.95 3.72 10.07
CA TYR A 75 4.85 3.99 8.64
C TYR A 75 3.38 4.12 8.19
N THR A 76 2.53 3.17 8.56
CA THR A 76 1.10 3.18 8.20
C THR A 76 0.37 4.40 8.81
N PHE A 77 0.61 4.70 10.09
CA PHE A 77 0.03 5.87 10.75
C PHE A 77 0.57 7.20 10.24
N GLY A 78 1.78 7.23 9.67
CA GLY A 78 2.30 8.40 8.96
C GLY A 78 1.67 8.53 7.57
N VAL A 79 1.65 7.45 6.80
CA VAL A 79 1.21 7.47 5.40
C VAL A 79 -0.30 7.67 5.28
N VAL A 80 -1.12 6.86 5.98
CA VAL A 80 -2.57 6.81 5.74
C VAL A 80 -3.26 8.14 6.05
N PRO A 81 -3.07 8.78 7.22
CA PRO A 81 -3.72 10.05 7.52
C PRO A 81 -3.21 11.20 6.65
N LEU A 82 -1.91 11.26 6.36
CA LEU A 82 -1.35 12.31 5.50
C LEU A 82 -1.81 12.17 4.06
N TRP A 83 -1.86 10.93 3.55
CA TRP A 83 -2.42 10.63 2.24
C TRP A 83 -3.88 11.06 2.19
N LEU A 84 -4.74 10.55 3.09
CA LEU A 84 -6.17 10.85 3.10
C LEU A 84 -6.43 12.34 3.29
N GLY A 85 -5.70 12.99 4.19
CA GLY A 85 -5.75 14.42 4.45
C GLY A 85 -5.37 15.23 3.21
N LYS A 86 -4.28 14.87 2.53
CA LYS A 86 -3.90 15.46 1.24
C LYS A 86 -5.01 15.29 0.21
N ALA A 87 -5.57 14.09 0.07
CA ALA A 87 -6.61 13.81 -0.92
C ALA A 87 -7.87 14.64 -0.66
N LEU A 88 -8.33 14.69 0.59
CA LEU A 88 -9.45 15.52 1.03
C LEU A 88 -9.19 17.01 0.77
N LEU A 89 -8.02 17.52 1.19
CA LEU A 89 -7.62 18.91 0.98
C LEU A 89 -7.67 19.27 -0.50
N VAL A 90 -7.03 18.47 -1.35
CA VAL A 90 -7.03 18.71 -2.81
C VAL A 90 -8.45 18.67 -3.35
N THR A 91 -9.26 17.68 -2.98
CA THR A 91 -10.65 17.57 -3.46
C THR A 91 -11.47 18.80 -3.09
N VAL A 92 -11.38 19.28 -1.84
CA VAL A 92 -12.10 20.48 -1.38
C VAL A 92 -11.61 21.73 -2.12
N LEU A 93 -10.30 21.88 -2.31
CA LEU A 93 -9.71 23.02 -3.03
C LEU A 93 -10.14 23.06 -4.50
N ILE A 94 -10.29 21.91 -5.15
CA ILE A 94 -10.71 21.88 -6.56
C ILE A 94 -12.22 21.95 -6.77
N TYR A 95 -13.02 21.65 -5.73
CA TYR A 95 -14.48 21.63 -5.79
C TYR A 95 -15.12 22.86 -6.47
N PRO A 96 -14.77 24.12 -6.10
CA PRO A 96 -15.39 25.31 -6.67
C PRO A 96 -14.99 25.59 -8.12
N PHE A 97 -13.93 24.96 -8.65
CA PHE A 97 -13.48 25.25 -10.01
C PHE A 97 -14.41 24.65 -11.08
N ARG A 98 -14.32 25.21 -12.29
CA ARG A 98 -15.01 24.69 -13.49
C ARG A 98 -14.47 23.31 -13.87
N LYS A 99 -15.28 22.53 -14.60
CA LYS A 99 -14.96 21.16 -15.04
C LYS A 99 -13.54 20.97 -15.63
N PRO A 100 -13.03 21.80 -16.57
CA PRO A 100 -11.71 21.55 -17.16
C PRO A 100 -10.57 21.65 -16.15
N ILE A 101 -10.63 22.62 -15.22
CA ILE A 101 -9.62 22.80 -14.17
C ILE A 101 -9.65 21.61 -13.20
N LYS A 102 -10.86 21.15 -12.81
CA LYS A 102 -11.02 19.95 -11.97
C LYS A 102 -10.41 18.71 -12.62
N THR A 103 -10.64 18.51 -13.91
CA THR A 103 -10.08 17.38 -14.65
C THR A 103 -8.56 17.47 -14.70
N PHE A 104 -7.99 18.64 -14.95
CA PHE A 104 -6.53 18.83 -14.97
C PHE A 104 -5.88 18.39 -13.66
N PHE A 105 -6.35 18.91 -12.51
CA PHE A 105 -5.77 18.53 -11.21
C PHE A 105 -5.95 17.04 -10.90
N LYS A 106 -7.13 16.46 -11.18
CA LYS A 106 -7.35 15.01 -11.02
C LYS A 106 -6.35 14.20 -11.83
N THR A 107 -6.11 14.57 -13.10
CA THR A 107 -5.16 13.87 -13.97
C THR A 107 -3.73 13.97 -13.43
N VAL A 108 -3.28 15.17 -13.03
CA VAL A 108 -1.92 15.37 -12.50
C VAL A 108 -1.68 14.51 -11.25
N PHE A 109 -2.61 14.52 -10.29
CA PHE A 109 -2.47 13.70 -9.09
C PHE A 109 -2.67 12.20 -9.33
N TYR A 110 -3.37 11.82 -10.39
CA TYR A 110 -3.56 10.41 -10.78
C TYR A 110 -2.38 9.85 -11.59
N LEU A 111 -1.58 10.69 -12.24
CA LEU A 111 -0.48 10.28 -13.10
C LEU A 111 0.57 9.39 -12.41
N PRO A 112 1.00 9.65 -11.16
CA PRO A 112 1.90 8.76 -10.45
C PRO A 112 1.29 7.36 -10.25
N HIS A 113 -0.01 7.26 -9.99
CA HIS A 113 -0.67 5.97 -9.74
C HIS A 113 -0.69 5.05 -10.97
N VAL A 114 -0.70 5.61 -12.19
CA VAL A 114 -0.66 4.83 -13.43
C VAL A 114 0.75 4.50 -13.90
N THR A 115 1.76 5.14 -13.31
CA THR A 115 3.17 4.88 -13.65
C THR A 115 3.65 3.61 -12.96
N SER A 116 4.57 2.87 -13.59
CA SER A 116 5.16 1.67 -13.00
C SER A 116 5.81 1.96 -11.65
N SER A 117 5.48 1.15 -10.65
CA SER A 117 6.06 1.25 -9.29
C SER A 117 7.59 1.13 -9.29
N VAL A 118 8.15 0.41 -10.27
CA VAL A 118 9.61 0.27 -10.44
C VAL A 118 10.24 1.60 -10.86
N ILE A 119 9.70 2.26 -11.90
CA ILE A 119 10.21 3.55 -12.41
C ILE A 119 10.15 4.61 -11.31
N ILE A 120 9.02 4.64 -10.63
CA ILE A 120 8.77 5.48 -9.45
C ILE A 120 9.88 5.30 -8.41
N SER A 121 10.19 4.05 -8.06
CA SER A 121 11.20 3.73 -7.05
C SER A 121 12.60 4.19 -7.48
N LEU A 122 12.93 4.05 -8.77
CA LEU A 122 14.20 4.52 -9.32
C LEU A 122 14.33 6.06 -9.26
N ILE A 123 13.27 6.79 -9.58
CA ILE A 123 13.24 8.26 -9.48
C ILE A 123 13.53 8.68 -8.04
N TRP A 124 12.86 8.05 -7.06
CA TRP A 124 13.09 8.39 -5.66
C TRP A 124 14.46 7.98 -5.14
N LEU A 125 15.00 6.84 -5.59
CA LEU A 125 16.40 6.49 -5.31
C LEU A 125 17.38 7.53 -5.82
N TRP A 126 17.13 8.10 -7.00
CA TRP A 126 17.92 9.21 -7.53
C TRP A 126 17.74 10.49 -6.71
N ILE A 127 16.50 10.86 -6.36
CA ILE A 127 16.20 12.03 -5.53
C ILE A 127 16.88 11.95 -4.15
N PHE A 128 16.86 10.78 -3.53
CA PHE A 128 17.46 10.50 -2.22
C PHE A 128 18.97 10.19 -2.28
N ASN A 129 19.59 10.24 -3.47
CA ASN A 129 21.00 9.91 -3.60
C ASN A 129 21.87 10.88 -2.77
N PRO A 130 22.80 10.38 -1.93
CA PRO A 130 23.56 11.24 -1.04
C PRO A 130 24.54 12.17 -1.78
N THR A 131 25.03 11.75 -2.96
CA THR A 131 26.12 12.40 -3.68
C THR A 131 25.62 13.42 -4.72
N PHE A 132 24.62 13.03 -5.52
CA PHE A 132 24.10 13.85 -6.62
C PHE A 132 22.58 14.02 -6.59
N GLY A 133 21.92 13.61 -5.51
CA GLY A 133 20.46 13.64 -5.40
C GLY A 133 19.90 15.04 -5.26
N LEU A 134 18.69 15.22 -5.79
CA LEU A 134 17.98 16.50 -5.81
C LEU A 134 17.77 17.08 -4.40
N LEU A 135 17.45 16.24 -3.41
CA LEU A 135 17.22 16.74 -2.05
C LEU A 135 18.50 17.27 -1.41
N ASN A 136 19.64 16.60 -1.61
CA ASN A 136 20.91 17.11 -1.08
C ASN A 136 21.42 18.33 -1.84
N TYR A 137 21.08 18.47 -3.12
CA TYR A 137 21.31 19.70 -3.85
C TYR A 137 20.60 20.89 -3.17
N PHE A 138 19.32 20.73 -2.78
CA PHE A 138 18.60 21.75 -2.01
C PHE A 138 19.17 21.97 -0.61
N MET A 139 19.59 20.91 0.11
CA MET A 139 20.27 21.06 1.40
C MET A 139 21.53 21.92 1.28
N LYS A 140 22.34 21.69 0.24
CA LYS A 140 23.55 22.45 -0.03
C LYS A 140 23.25 23.92 -0.34
N LEU A 141 22.18 24.22 -1.10
CA LEU A 141 21.75 25.59 -1.36
C LEU A 141 21.37 26.34 -0.06
N LEU A 142 20.83 25.62 0.92
CA LEU A 142 20.50 26.16 2.25
C LEU A 142 21.71 26.18 3.21
N GLY A 143 22.91 25.81 2.75
CA GLY A 143 24.12 25.75 3.58
C GLY A 143 24.17 24.56 4.55
N LEU A 144 23.33 23.54 4.36
CA LEU A 144 23.27 22.34 5.20
C LEU A 144 24.15 21.22 4.66
N ASN A 145 24.59 20.34 5.55
CA ASN A 145 25.39 19.17 5.19
C ASN A 145 24.54 18.13 4.44
N PRO A 146 25.14 17.37 3.48
CA PRO A 146 24.44 16.29 2.80
C PRO A 146 23.93 15.22 3.77
N VAL A 147 22.72 14.72 3.52
CA VAL A 147 22.06 13.70 4.35
C VAL A 147 22.00 12.37 3.61
N ILE A 148 22.28 11.27 4.30
CA ILE A 148 22.09 9.91 3.77
C ILE A 148 20.64 9.50 4.06
N TRP A 149 19.70 10.00 3.25
CA TRP A 149 18.25 9.93 3.49
C TRP A 149 17.73 8.54 3.88
N LEU A 150 18.08 7.51 3.10
CA LEU A 150 17.63 6.13 3.33
C LEU A 150 18.54 5.32 4.27
N GLY A 151 19.77 5.78 4.49
CA GLY A 151 20.77 5.08 5.31
C GLY A 151 20.80 5.52 6.78
N ASN A 152 20.22 6.67 7.10
CA ASN A 152 20.17 7.20 8.46
C ASN A 152 18.84 6.82 9.13
N LYS A 153 18.91 6.28 10.35
CA LYS A 153 17.77 5.83 11.17
C LYS A 153 16.71 6.93 11.39
N LEU A 154 17.12 8.19 11.47
CA LEU A 154 16.23 9.32 11.74
C LEU A 154 15.50 9.81 10.49
N THR A 155 16.12 9.68 9.31
CA THR A 155 15.59 10.25 8.06
C THR A 155 14.92 9.22 7.17
N ALA A 156 15.29 7.94 7.30
CA ALA A 156 14.78 6.88 6.42
C ALA A 156 13.25 6.76 6.49
N MET A 157 12.68 6.70 7.70
CA MET A 157 11.23 6.56 7.88
C MET A 157 10.47 7.79 7.34
N PRO A 158 10.82 9.05 7.71
CA PRO A 158 10.22 10.24 7.08
C PRO A 158 10.37 10.29 5.56
N SER A 159 11.51 9.90 5.00
CA SER A 159 11.73 9.87 3.55
C SER A 159 10.79 8.90 2.85
N LEU A 160 10.60 7.69 3.40
CA LEU A 160 9.67 6.71 2.85
C LEU A 160 8.21 7.17 2.97
N ILE A 161 7.83 7.77 4.10
CA ILE A 161 6.49 8.35 4.29
C ILE A 161 6.25 9.47 3.28
N ALA A 162 7.18 10.40 3.13
CA ALA A 162 7.07 11.52 2.20
C ALA A 162 6.93 11.04 0.75
N MET A 163 7.76 10.07 0.35
CA MET A 163 7.66 9.41 -0.95
C MET A 163 6.24 8.86 -1.16
N GLN A 164 5.72 8.05 -0.24
CA GLN A 164 4.38 7.48 -0.41
C GLN A 164 3.28 8.54 -0.42
N VAL A 165 3.35 9.54 0.46
CA VAL A 165 2.34 10.59 0.52
C VAL A 165 2.32 11.42 -0.75
N ILE A 166 3.48 11.69 -1.36
CA ILE A 166 3.57 12.47 -2.60
C ILE A 166 2.98 11.68 -3.78
N MET A 167 3.27 10.38 -3.86
CA MET A 167 2.88 9.54 -5.00
C MET A 167 1.51 8.91 -4.89
N GLY A 168 1.08 8.60 -3.68
CA GLY A 168 -0.21 8.01 -3.39
C GLY A 168 -1.36 9.01 -3.56
N GLY A 169 -2.58 8.49 -3.60
CA GLY A 169 -3.81 9.29 -3.41
C GLY A 169 -4.42 9.98 -4.60
N GLY A 170 -3.85 9.83 -5.80
CA GLY A 170 -4.54 10.23 -7.03
C GLY A 170 -5.91 9.57 -7.19
N SER A 171 -5.98 8.25 -7.00
CA SER A 171 -7.24 7.49 -7.07
C SER A 171 -8.24 7.92 -5.99
N THR A 172 -7.74 8.19 -4.78
CA THR A 172 -8.56 8.71 -3.66
C THR A 172 -9.16 10.07 -3.95
N ILE A 173 -8.42 11.00 -4.57
CA ILE A 173 -8.93 12.32 -4.96
C ILE A 173 -10.10 12.18 -5.94
N VAL A 174 -9.98 11.28 -6.92
CA VAL A 174 -11.05 11.01 -7.90
C VAL A 174 -12.28 10.45 -7.21
N LEU A 175 -12.10 9.46 -6.32
CA LEU A 175 -13.17 8.84 -5.55
C LEU A 175 -13.90 9.86 -4.66
N LEU A 176 -13.17 10.63 -3.85
CA LEU A 176 -13.73 11.66 -2.97
C LEU A 176 -14.45 12.75 -3.75
N SER A 177 -13.92 13.14 -4.92
CA SER A 177 -14.57 14.13 -5.79
C SER A 177 -15.89 13.62 -6.36
N ALA A 178 -16.01 12.30 -6.61
CA ALA A 178 -17.25 11.69 -7.07
C ALA A 178 -18.28 11.64 -5.94
N ALA A 179 -17.85 11.28 -4.73
CA ALA A 179 -18.70 11.25 -3.54
C ALA A 179 -19.25 12.63 -3.13
N MET A 180 -18.52 13.72 -3.37
CA MET A 180 -19.02 15.09 -3.13
C MET A 180 -19.92 15.63 -4.25
N ALA A 181 -19.97 14.95 -5.40
CA ALA A 181 -20.77 15.37 -6.55
C ALA A 181 -22.13 14.66 -6.63
N SER A 182 -22.30 13.57 -5.87
CA SER A 182 -23.60 12.91 -5.59
C SER A 182 -24.36 13.65 -4.49
#